data_AF-A0A523ZP14-F1
#
_entry.id   AF-A0A523ZP14-F1
#
_cell.length_a   1.000
_cell.length_b   1.000
_cell.length_c   1.000
_cell.angle_alpha   90.00
_cell.angle_beta   90.00
_cell.angle_gamma   90.00
#
_symmetry.space_group_name_H-M   'P 1'
#
loop_
_entity.id
_entity.type
_entity.pdbx_description
1 polymer ?
#
loop_
_entity_poly.entity_id
_entity_poly.type
_entity_poly.pdbx_seq_one_letter_code
_entity_poly.pdbx_strand_id
1 'polypeptide(L)' 'MREKELKELMLKENEEFKKANKLHQQYDKKLEKLEAKSFLTEEEKREVVELKKKKLALKDKMYYLMIEYKKSL' A
#
# COMPACT_ATOMS: atom_id res chain seq x y z
N MET A 1 -10.85 3.38 19.12
CA MET A 1 -10.30 2.23 18.38
C MET A 1 -8.82 2.47 18.12
N ARG A 2 -7.94 1.53 18.48
CA ARG A 2 -6.54 1.60 18.03
C ARG A 2 -6.55 1.47 16.50
N GLU A 3 -5.75 2.25 15.78
CA GLU A 3 -5.68 2.17 14.30
C GLU A 3 -5.43 0.74 13.80
N LYS A 4 -4.75 -0.06 14.62
CA LYS A 4 -4.50 -1.49 14.39
C LYS A 4 -5.80 -2.30 14.33
N GLU A 5 -6.73 -2.08 15.26
CA GLU A 5 -8.02 -2.78 15.32
C GLU A 5 -8.91 -2.39 14.13
N LEU A 6 -8.95 -1.10 13.78
CA LEU A 6 -9.67 -0.62 12.61
C LEU A 6 -9.11 -1.23 11.31
N LYS A 7 -7.79 -1.33 11.21
CA LYS A 7 -7.12 -1.93 10.06
C LYS A 7 -7.43 -3.43 9.95
N GLU A 8 -7.42 -4.17 11.06
CA GLU A 8 -7.79 -5.59 11.07
C GLU A 8 -9.26 -5.81 10.69
N LEU A 9 -10.15 -4.96 11.19
CA LEU A 9 -11.56 -5.02 10.85
C LEU A 9 -11.78 -4.69 9.36
N MET A 10 -11.11 -3.65 8.84
CA MET A 10 -11.16 -3.30 7.42
C MET A 10 -10.59 -4.38 6.52
N LEU A 11 -9.56 -5.11 6.97
CA LEU A 11 -9.03 -6.27 6.24
C LEU A 11 -10.02 -7.44 6.19
N LYS A 12 -10.95 -7.53 7.15
CA LYS A 12 -11.99 -8.57 7.19
C LYS A 12 -13.25 -8.15 6.43
N GLU A 13 -13.70 -6.92 6.60
CA GLU A 13 -14.99 -6.44 6.08
C GLU A 13 -14.89 -5.82 4.69
N ASN A 14 -13.73 -5.26 4.31
CA ASN A 14 -13.56 -4.54 3.06
C ASN A 14 -12.55 -5.24 2.13
N GLU A 15 -13.08 -5.95 1.13
CA GLU A 15 -12.27 -6.65 0.13
C GLU A 15 -11.42 -5.69 -0.74
N GLU A 16 -11.86 -4.45 -0.96
CA GLU A 16 -11.02 -3.44 -1.63
C GLU A 16 -9.82 -3.02 -0.76
N PHE A 17 -10.04 -2.84 0.54
CA PHE A 17 -8.96 -2.55 1.49
C PHE A 17 -7.94 -3.69 1.52
N LYS A 18 -8.42 -4.94 1.55
CA LYS A 18 -7.59 -6.14 1.51
C LYS A 18 -6.78 -6.25 0.21
N LYS A 19 -7.40 -5.98 -0.94
CA LYS A 19 -6.69 -5.92 -2.24
C LYS A 19 -5.63 -4.82 -2.25
N ALA A 20 -5.97 -3.62 -1.77
CA ALA A 20 -5.04 -2.50 -1.70
C ALA A 20 -3.84 -2.81 -0.79
N ASN A 21 -4.08 -3.39 0.38
CA ASN A 21 -3.02 -3.82 1.31
C ASN A 21 -2.14 -4.92 0.71
N LYS A 22 -2.72 -5.90 0.00
CA LYS A 22 -1.95 -6.95 -0.68
C LYS A 22 -1.07 -6.38 -1.78
N LEU A 23 -1.58 -5.46 -2.60
CA LEU A 23 -0.80 -4.78 -3.63
C LEU A 23 0.30 -3.91 -3.01
N HIS A 24 0.02 -3.21 -1.92
CA HIS A 24 1.01 -2.41 -1.20
C HIS A 24 2.19 -3.29 -0.73
N GLN A 25 1.89 -4.44 -0.10
CA GLN A 25 2.92 -5.39 0.31
C GLN A 25 3.71 -5.99 -0.87
N GLN A 26 3.05 -6.23 -2.01
CA GLN A 26 3.75 -6.69 -3.21
C GLN A 26 4.71 -5.62 -3.76
N TYR A 27 4.29 -4.36 -3.79
CA TYR A 27 5.14 -3.26 -4.22
C TYR A 27 6.28 -2.98 -3.23
N ASP A 28 6.06 -3.15 -1.92
CA ASP A 28 7.11 -3.14 -0.91
C ASP A 28 8.19 -4.17 -1.23
N LYS A 29 7.80 -5.44 -1.44
CA LYS A 29 8.77 -6.50 -1.75
C LYS A 29 9.51 -6.26 -3.06
N LYS A 30 8.85 -5.67 -4.06
CA LYS A 30 9.51 -5.28 -5.32
C LYS A 30 10.52 -4.16 -5.10
N LEU A 31 10.14 -3.12 -4.36
CA LEU A 31 11.05 -2.05 -3.99
C LEU A 31 12.24 -2.55 -3.20
N GLU A 32 12.02 -3.41 -2.21
CA GLU A 32 13.10 -3.99 -1.40
C GLU A 32 14.09 -4.78 -2.26
N LYS A 33 13.61 -5.56 -3.24
CA LYS A 33 14.49 -6.25 -4.20
C LYS A 33 15.29 -5.29 -5.08
N LEU A 34 14.72 -4.16 -5.45
CA LEU A 34 15.41 -3.13 -6.24
C LEU A 34 16.40 -2.36 -5.36
N GLU A 35 16.00 -1.93 -4.18
CA GLU A 35 16.87 -1.22 -3.23
C GLU A 35 18.01 -2.11 -2.69
N ALA A 36 17.83 -3.44 -2.67
CA ALA A 36 18.89 -4.40 -2.36
C ALA A 36 19.96 -4.50 -3.46
N LYS A 37 19.69 -4.05 -4.69
CA LYS A 37 20.70 -4.00 -5.75
C LYS A 37 21.61 -2.80 -5.52
N SER A 38 22.92 -3.04 -5.50
CA SER A 38 23.91 -1.97 -5.30
C SER A 38 23.94 -0.94 -6.44
N PHE A 39 23.52 -1.34 -7.64
CA PHE A 39 23.38 -0.46 -8.80
C PHE A 39 22.06 -0.75 -9.50
N LEU A 40 21.25 0.29 -9.67
CA LEU A 40 20.01 0.26 -10.43
C LEU A 40 20.24 0.87 -11.81
N THR A 41 19.72 0.21 -12.84
CA THR A 41 19.67 0.78 -14.19
C THR A 41 18.70 1.97 -14.22
N GLU A 42 18.79 2.82 -15.25
CA GLU A 42 17.86 3.94 -15.41
C GLU A 42 16.39 3.48 -15.52
N GLU A 43 16.16 2.30 -16.10
CA GLU A 43 14.84 1.70 -16.18
C GLU A 43 14.33 1.26 -14.79
N GLU A 44 15.19 0.64 -13.99
CA GLU A 44 14.85 0.25 -12.62
C GLU A 44 14.66 1.45 -11.69
N LYS A 45 15.43 2.53 -11.85
CA LYS A 45 15.21 3.78 -11.10
C LYS A 45 13.83 4.37 -11.41
N ARG A 46 13.42 4.37 -12.68
CA ARG A 46 12.06 4.77 -13.09
C ARG A 46 11.02 3.84 -12.47
N GLU A 47 11.26 2.53 -12.47
CA GLU A 47 10.37 1.56 -11.83
C GLU A 47 10.25 1.80 -10.33
N VAL A 48 11.34 2.11 -9.62
CA VAL A 48 11.33 2.47 -8.19
C VAL A 48 10.46 3.71 -7.95
N VAL A 49 10.62 4.76 -8.75
CA VAL A 49 9.80 5.98 -8.62
C VAL A 49 8.31 5.67 -8.86
N GLU A 50 8.01 4.89 -9.89
CA GLU A 50 6.63 4.49 -10.21
C GLU A 50 6.03 3.58 -9.12
N LEU A 51 6.80 2.64 -8.57
CA LEU A 51 6.39 1.80 -7.45
C LEU A 51 6.13 2.63 -6.18
N LYS A 52 6.97 3.64 -5.89
CA LYS A 52 6.75 4.56 -4.77
C LYS A 52 5.47 5.38 -4.93
N LYS A 53 5.18 5.90 -6.14
CA LYS A 53 3.91 6.58 -6.44
C LYS A 53 2.71 5.64 -6.29
N LYS A 54 2.78 4.43 -6.85
CA LYS A 54 1.71 3.43 -6.74
C LYS A 54 1.44 3.04 -5.28
N LYS A 55 2.50 2.90 -4.47
CA LYS A 55 2.35 2.68 -3.03
C LYS A 55 1.66 3.84 -2.32
N LEU A 56 2.03 5.08 -2.65
CA LEU A 56 1.37 6.26 -2.08
C LEU A 56 -0.11 6.27 -2.41
N ALA A 57 -0.47 6.05 -3.68
CA ALA A 57 -1.87 5.96 -4.12
C ALA A 57 -2.65 4.84 -3.41
N LEU A 58 -2.03 3.67 -3.16
CA LEU A 58 -2.65 2.60 -2.39
C LEU A 58 -2.84 2.97 -0.91
N LYS A 59 -1.88 3.68 -0.32
CA LYS A 59 -1.98 4.21 1.04
C LYS A 59 -3.12 5.23 1.14
N ASP A 60 -3.22 6.13 0.17
CA ASP A 60 -4.30 7.14 0.11
C ASP A 60 -5.66 6.45 -0.07
N LYS A 61 -5.75 5.44 -0.93
CA LYS A 61 -6.98 4.63 -1.08
C LYS A 61 -7.35 3.93 0.23
N MET A 62 -6.39 3.31 0.92
CA MET A 62 -6.63 2.69 2.23
C MET A 62 -7.10 3.71 3.26
N TYR A 63 -6.51 4.90 3.29
CA TYR A 63 -6.91 5.96 4.21
C TYR A 63 -8.31 6.49 3.92
N TYR A 64 -8.66 6.66 2.64
CA TYR A 64 -10.00 7.05 2.22
C TYR A 64 -11.06 6.04 2.69
N LEU A 65 -10.82 4.73 2.45
CA LEU A 65 -11.70 3.66 2.92
C LEU A 65 -11.85 3.67 4.45
N MET A 66 -10.77 3.92 5.19
CA MET A 66 -10.84 4.04 6.66
C MET A 66 -11.68 5.24 7.10
N ILE A 67 -11.57 6.38 6.41
CA ILE A 67 -12.40 7.56 6.70
C ILE A 67 -13.86 7.28 6.40
N GLU A 68 -14.17 6.71 5.24
CA GLU A 68 -15.55 6.35 4.88
C GLU A 68 -16.16 5.39 5.88
N TYR A 69 -15.40 4.37 6.28
CA TYR A 69 -15.85 3.43 7.30
C TYR A 69 -16.10 4.10 8.65
N LYS A 70 -15.20 5.01 9.08
CA LYS A 70 -15.42 5.81 10.30
C LYS A 70 -16.63 6.73 10.22
N LYS A 71 -17.02 7.20 9.02
CA LYS A 71 -18.22 8.02 8.82
C LYS A 71 -19.51 7.20 8.81
N SER A 72 -19.41 5.92 8.44
CA SER A 72 -20.53 4.98 8.42
C SER A 72 -20.80 4.29 9.77
N LEU A 73 -19.92 4.51 10.76
CA LEU A 73 -20.03 4.10 12.16
C LEU A 73 -20.73 5.17 12.99
#